data_AF-A0A350DLN5-F1
#
_entry.id   AF-A0A350DLN5-F1
#
_cell.length_a   1.000
_cell.length_b   1.000
_cell.length_c   1.000
_cell.angle_alpha   90.00
_cell.angle_beta   90.00
_cell.angle_gamma   90.00
#
_symmetry.space_group_name_H-M   'P 1'
#
loop_
_entity.id
_entity.type
_entity.pdbx_description
1 polymer ?
#
loop_
_entity_poly.entity_id
_entity_poly.type
_entity_poly.pdbx_seq_one_letter_code
_entity_poly.pdbx_strand_id
1 'polypeptide(L)' 'HAPTREQALAKLDRALAQTRIVGLPNNVAFLRYILNTESFSQANLDTALIEREADELFNQHPLDLSTLVVTA' A
#
# COMPACT_ATOMS: atom_id res chain seq x y z
N HIS A 1 -13.60 -0.72 -9.38
CA HIS A 1 -13.47 -0.58 -10.85
C HIS A 1 -13.44 0.90 -11.24
N ALA A 2 -12.68 1.23 -12.29
CA ALA A 2 -12.58 2.54 -12.93
C ALA A 2 -12.27 2.36 -14.44
N PRO A 3 -12.50 3.37 -15.30
CA PRO A 3 -12.27 3.26 -16.75
C PRO A 3 -10.82 2.99 -17.18
N THR A 4 -9.82 3.45 -16.42
CA THR A 4 -8.40 3.19 -16.70
C THR A 4 -7.72 2.53 -15.50
N ARG A 5 -6.58 1.88 -15.76
CA ARG A 5 -5.78 1.24 -14.71
C ARG A 5 -5.30 2.26 -13.69
N GLU A 6 -4.80 3.41 -14.13
CA GLU A 6 -4.30 4.48 -13.27
C GLU A 6 -5.42 5.01 -12.36
N GLN A 7 -6.62 5.22 -12.92
CA GLN A 7 -7.78 5.62 -12.12
C GLN A 7 -8.20 4.53 -11.13
N ALA A 8 -8.08 3.25 -11.50
CA ALA A 8 -8.38 2.14 -10.61
C ALA A 8 -7.37 2.04 -9.46
N LEU A 9 -6.08 2.22 -9.74
CA LEU A 9 -5.01 2.26 -8.73
C LEU A 9 -5.22 3.43 -7.76
N ALA A 10 -5.47 4.64 -8.28
CA ALA A 10 -5.75 5.82 -7.45
C ALA A 10 -7.00 5.65 -6.59
N LYS A 11 -8.05 5.02 -7.13
CA LYS A 11 -9.27 4.70 -6.36
C LYS A 11 -9.00 3.64 -5.29
N LEU A 12 -8.18 2.65 -5.60
CA LEU A 12 -7.82 1.57 -4.69
C LEU A 12 -6.97 2.08 -3.52
N ASP A 13 -5.93 2.88 -3.76
CA ASP A 13 -5.15 3.48 -2.67
C ASP A 13 -6.03 4.32 -1.74
N ARG A 14 -6.92 5.17 -2.30
CA ARG A 14 -7.88 5.94 -1.49
C ARG A 14 -8.77 5.05 -0.63
N ALA A 15 -9.29 3.95 -1.18
CA ALA A 15 -10.13 3.02 -0.43
C ALA A 15 -9.36 2.31 0.70
N LEU A 16 -8.12 1.89 0.43
CA LEU A 16 -7.25 1.27 1.44
C LEU A 16 -6.86 2.27 2.53
N ALA A 17 -6.60 3.54 2.19
CA ALA A 17 -6.30 4.60 3.15
C ALA A 17 -7.46 4.90 4.11
N GLN A 18 -8.70 4.71 3.65
CA GLN A 18 -9.92 4.88 4.43
C GLN A 18 -10.30 3.62 5.24
N THR A 19 -9.65 2.48 4.96
CA THR A 19 -9.97 1.21 5.63
C THR A 19 -9.46 1.22 7.07
N ARG A 20 -10.37 0.98 8.02
CA ARG A 20 -10.08 0.92 9.45
C ARG A 20 -10.37 -0.49 9.97
N ILE A 21 -9.32 -1.19 10.43
CA ILE A 21 -9.41 -2.52 11.03
C ILE A 21 -8.75 -2.43 12.40
N VAL A 22 -9.49 -2.76 13.45
CA VAL A 22 -9.04 -2.68 14.85
C VAL A 22 -8.99 -4.08 15.44
N GLY A 23 -7.93 -4.39 16.18
CA GLY A 23 -7.82 -5.64 16.97
C GLY A 23 -7.47 -6.90 16.18
N LEU A 24 -7.23 -6.80 14.87
CA LEU A 24 -6.82 -7.93 14.04
C LEU A 24 -5.60 -7.58 13.18
N PRO A 25 -4.62 -8.51 13.06
CA PRO A 25 -3.56 -8.36 12.08
C PRO A 25 -4.17 -8.35 10.68
N ASN A 26 -3.69 -7.44 9.84
CA ASN A 26 -4.15 -7.29 8.47
C ASN A 26 -2.99 -6.79 7.58
N ASN A 27 -3.15 -6.93 6.27
CA ASN A 27 -2.14 -6.59 5.28
C ASN A 27 -2.42 -5.25 4.57
N VAL A 28 -3.28 -4.37 5.10
CA VAL A 28 -3.65 -3.12 4.41
C VAL A 28 -2.42 -2.24 4.16
N ALA A 29 -1.48 -2.16 5.12
CA ALA A 29 -0.22 -1.45 4.93
C ALA A 29 0.60 -2.02 3.77
N PHE A 30 0.79 -3.34 3.75
CA PHE A 30 1.48 -4.04 2.66
C PHE A 30 0.82 -3.77 1.29
N LEU A 31 -0.52 -3.83 1.23
CA LEU A 31 -1.26 -3.54 0.00
C LEU A 31 -1.07 -2.09 -0.46
N ARG A 32 -0.95 -1.13 0.45
CA ARG A 32 -0.64 0.26 0.08
C ARG A 32 0.81 0.44 -0.37
N TYR A 33 1.76 -0.31 0.20
CA TYR A 33 3.15 -0.26 -0.24
C TYR A 33 3.31 -0.82 -1.65
N ILE A 34 2.78 -2.03 -1.93
CA ILE A 34 2.92 -2.63 -3.27
C ILE A 34 2.25 -1.79 -4.36
N LEU A 35 1.15 -1.08 -4.07
CA LEU A 35 0.53 -0.19 -5.05
C LEU A 35 1.41 1.01 -5.45
N ASN A 36 2.35 1.39 -4.58
CA ASN A 36 3.24 2.53 -4.78
C ASN A 36 4.59 2.15 -5.40
N THR A 37 4.86 0.87 -5.65
CA THR A 37 6.08 0.46 -6.35
C THR A 37 5.97 0.72 -7.85
N GLU A 38 7.11 0.96 -8.50
CA GLU A 38 7.16 1.12 -9.96
C GLU A 38 6.71 -0.16 -10.66
N SER A 39 7.17 -1.33 -10.18
CA SER A 39 6.82 -2.62 -10.76
C SER A 39 5.30 -2.85 -10.81
N PHE A 40 4.56 -2.47 -9.77
CA PHE A 40 3.11 -2.62 -9.78
C PHE A 40 2.39 -1.55 -10.60
N SER A 41 2.80 -0.28 -10.45
CA SER A 41 2.15 0.85 -11.13
C SER A 41 2.33 0.80 -12.66
N GLN A 42 3.51 0.40 -13.13
CA GLN A 42 3.84 0.24 -14.55
C GLN A 42 3.53 -1.16 -15.12
N ALA A 43 2.94 -2.05 -14.31
CA ALA A 43 2.59 -3.41 -14.70
C ALA A 43 3.79 -4.29 -15.17
N ASN A 44 4.97 -4.08 -14.58
CA ASN A 44 6.10 -5.00 -14.68
C ASN A 44 5.92 -6.17 -13.70
N LEU A 45 5.01 -7.09 -14.05
CA LEU A 45 4.52 -8.14 -13.16
C LEU A 45 5.02 -9.52 -13.59
N ASP A 46 5.47 -10.28 -12.61
CA ASP A 46 5.74 -11.72 -12.71
C ASP A 46 5.48 -12.38 -11.35
N THR A 47 5.64 -13.69 -11.27
CA THR A 47 5.34 -14.47 -10.06
C THR A 47 6.35 -14.30 -8.94
N ALA A 48 7.50 -13.66 -9.18
CA ALA A 48 8.54 -13.35 -8.19
C ALA A 48 8.56 -11.85 -7.80
N LEU A 49 7.48 -11.12 -8.09
CA LEU A 49 7.36 -9.69 -7.82
C LEU A 49 7.64 -9.34 -6.36
N ILE A 50 7.07 -10.09 -5.40
CA ILE A 50 7.18 -9.76 -3.98
C ILE A 50 8.62 -9.95 -3.50
N GLU A 51 9.28 -11.00 -3.96
CA GLU A 51 10.67 -11.33 -3.64
C GLU A 51 11.62 -10.27 -4.21
N ARG A 52 11.37 -9.79 -5.43
CA ARG A 52 12.16 -8.72 -6.06
C ARG A 52 12.02 -7.39 -5.33
N GLU A 53 10.80 -7.03 -4.95
CA GLU A 53 10.48 -5.74 -4.31
C GLU A 53 10.62 -5.80 -2.78
N ALA A 54 11.17 -6.88 -2.22
CA ALA A 54 11.16 -7.16 -0.79
C ALA A 54 11.75 -6.02 0.06
N ASP A 55 12.84 -5.40 -0.41
CA ASP A 55 13.47 -4.28 0.29
C ASP A 55 12.54 -3.07 0.40
N GLU A 56 11.78 -2.77 -0.65
CA GLU A 56 10.79 -1.68 -0.65
C GLU A 56 9.54 -2.04 0.17
N LEU A 57 9.09 -3.30 0.10
CA LEU A 57 7.85 -3.76 0.72
C LEU A 57 7.96 -3.97 2.23
N PHE A 58 9.12 -4.39 2.73
CA PHE A 58 9.30 -4.82 4.13
C PHE A 58 10.15 -3.88 4.99
N ASN A 59 10.92 -2.94 4.40
CA ASN A 59 11.75 -2.00 5.15
C ASN A 59 11.02 -0.69 5.52
N GLN A 60 9.69 -0.77 5.64
CA GLN A 60 8.84 0.36 6.00
C GLN A 60 8.73 0.44 7.52
N HIS A 61 9.29 1.49 8.11
CA HIS A 61 9.22 1.72 9.55
C HIS A 61 7.77 2.03 9.94
N PRO A 62 7.13 1.23 10.82
CA PRO A 62 5.84 1.61 11.37
C PRO A 62 6.00 2.96 12.06
N LEU A 63 5.20 3.94 11.66
CA LEU A 63 5.09 5.19 12.42
C LEU A 63 4.58 4.81 13.81
N ASP A 64 5.40 5.04 14.82
CA ASP A 64 5.00 4.82 16.19
C ASP A 64 3.76 5.67 16.49
N LEU A 65 2.75 5.07 17.13
CA LEU A 65 1.47 5.74 17.41
C LEU A 65 1.67 7.02 18.27
N SER A 66 2.78 7.14 18.99
CA SER A 66 3.16 8.34 19.74
C SER A 66 3.51 9.53 18.82
N THR A 67 3.76 9.29 17.53
CA THR A 67 4.14 10.31 16.53
C THR A 67 2.90 10.99 15.90
N LEU A 68 1.70 10.42 16.06
CA LEU A 68 0.47 10.99 15.53
C LEU A 68 -0.06 12.11 16.46
N VAL A 69 0.59 13.27 16.44
CA VAL A 69 0.01 14.50 17.00
C VAL A 69 -1.01 15.04 16.01
N VAL A 70 -2.28 15.09 16.42
CA VAL A 70 -3.34 15.80 15.71
C VAL A 70 -3.11 17.29 15.90
N THR A 71 -2.58 17.98 14.89
CA THR A 71 -2.80 19.42 14.75
C THR A 71 -4.24 19.63 14.31
N ALA A 72 -5.04 20.19 15.21
CA ALA A 72 -6.39 20.69 14.96
C ALA A 72 -6.38 21.96 14.10
#